data_AF-A0A973GKM5-F1
#
_entry.id   AF-A0A973GKM5-F1
#
_cell.length_a   1.000
_cell.length_b   1.000
_cell.length_c   1.000
_cell.angle_alpha   90.00
_cell.angle_beta   90.00
_cell.angle_gamma   90.00
#
_symmetry.space_group_name_H-M   'P 1'
#
loop_
_entity.id
_entity.type
_entity.pdbx_description
1 polymer ?
#
loop_
_entity_poly.entity_id
_entity_poly.type
_entity_poly.pdbx_seq_one_letter_code
_entity_poly.pdbx_strand_id
1 'polypeptide(L)'
;MKENASLPPSAVVRNYCNLDAEGARLGGSTASDSKQRSIWELVTWEDEPGWDSVVAITGFRLLDAREEKDSAVVRVQYDVLGDIAGSRITVADRNNPSDPILKSWQTTDFHLKRTPKGWRIASPVMKPHPVAPVIISHLEGLLASESGPGERYDDLVKTLRVLKTRSTVTMSTQTMK
;
A
#
# COMPACT_ATOMS: atom_id res chain seq x y z
N MET A 1 11.82 -36.60 -0.35
CA MET A 1 11.95 -35.15 -0.13
C MET A 1 10.61 -34.52 -0.47
N LYS A 2 9.95 -33.83 0.47
CA LYS A 2 8.79 -33.01 0.11
C LYS A 2 9.35 -31.77 -0.59
N GLU A 3 9.10 -31.63 -1.90
CA GLU A 3 9.22 -30.33 -2.55
C GLU A 3 8.38 -29.36 -1.73
N ASN A 4 9.02 -28.42 -1.03
CA ASN A 4 8.32 -27.23 -0.58
C ASN A 4 7.88 -26.52 -1.87
N ALA A 5 6.62 -26.72 -2.25
CA ALA A 5 6.07 -26.09 -3.44
C ALA A 5 6.23 -24.58 -3.28
N SER A 6 7.15 -24.01 -4.07
CA SER A 6 7.32 -22.56 -4.15
C SER A 6 5.99 -21.94 -4.53
N LEU A 7 5.57 -20.89 -3.82
CA LEU A 7 4.39 -20.12 -4.18
C LEU A 7 4.47 -19.67 -5.66
N PRO A 8 3.34 -19.67 -6.41
CA PRO A 8 3.31 -19.10 -7.75
C PRO A 8 3.53 -17.58 -7.72
N PRO A 9 3.96 -16.95 -8.82
CA PRO A 9 4.27 -15.52 -8.86
C PRO A 9 3.11 -14.63 -8.36
N SER A 10 1.87 -14.96 -8.75
CA SER A 10 0.68 -14.24 -8.34
C SER A 10 0.42 -14.32 -6.84
N ALA A 11 0.74 -15.44 -6.19
CA ALA A 11 0.63 -15.57 -4.73
C ALA A 11 1.71 -14.76 -4.00
N VAL A 12 2.94 -14.71 -4.54
CA VAL A 12 4.02 -13.86 -4.00
C VAL A 12 3.61 -12.38 -4.02
N VAL A 13 3.11 -11.88 -5.17
CA VAL A 13 2.66 -10.49 -5.30
C VAL A 13 1.44 -10.21 -4.42
N ARG A 14 0.46 -11.12 -4.37
CA ARG A 14 -0.69 -10.95 -3.47
C ARG A 14 -0.27 -10.85 -2.00
N ASN A 15 0.67 -11.69 -1.56
CA ASN A 15 1.17 -11.65 -0.19
C ASN A 15 1.89 -10.33 0.09
N TYR A 16 2.72 -9.85 -0.83
CA TYR A 16 3.37 -8.55 -0.73
C TYR A 16 2.35 -7.42 -0.61
N CYS A 17 1.38 -7.35 -1.52
CA CYS A 17 0.33 -6.32 -1.50
C CYS A 17 -0.54 -6.38 -0.24
N ASN A 18 -0.82 -7.58 0.29
CA ASN A 18 -1.54 -7.73 1.57
C ASN A 18 -0.73 -7.17 2.74
N LEU A 19 0.55 -7.53 2.85
CA LEU A 19 1.41 -7.03 3.92
C LEU A 19 1.53 -5.50 3.86
N ASP A 20 1.72 -4.94 2.66
CA ASP A 20 1.79 -3.49 2.44
C ASP A 20 0.46 -2.80 2.80
N ALA A 21 -0.68 -3.34 2.33
CA ALA A 21 -2.02 -2.90 2.68
C ALA A 21 -2.25 -2.87 4.20
N GLU A 22 -1.73 -3.87 4.91
CA GLU A 22 -1.80 -3.99 6.37
C GLU A 22 -0.79 -3.10 7.13
N GLY A 23 -0.05 -2.24 6.43
CA GLY A 23 0.88 -1.30 7.04
C GLY A 23 2.22 -1.90 7.45
N ALA A 24 2.65 -3.02 6.87
CA ALA A 24 3.96 -3.61 7.14
C ALA A 24 5.14 -2.64 6.86
N ARG A 25 4.89 -1.62 6.04
CA ARG A 25 5.86 -0.58 5.64
C ARG A 25 5.57 0.78 6.29
N LEU A 26 4.58 0.87 7.17
CA LEU A 26 4.34 2.02 8.04
C LEU A 26 5.19 1.83 9.30
N GLY A 27 6.37 2.45 9.35
CA GLY A 27 7.24 2.33 10.53
C GLY A 27 6.58 2.80 11.84
N GLY A 28 7.14 2.39 12.98
CA GLY A 28 6.76 2.92 14.30
C GLY A 28 6.02 1.98 15.25
N SER A 29 5.88 0.69 14.93
CA SER A 29 5.35 -0.32 15.88
C SER A 29 6.14 -1.64 15.86
N THR A 30 6.13 -2.39 16.97
CA THR A 30 6.73 -3.73 17.02
C THR A 30 6.04 -4.73 16.09
N ALA A 31 4.74 -4.54 15.84
CA ALA A 31 3.98 -5.33 14.86
C ALA A 31 4.44 -5.06 13.42
N SER A 32 4.72 -3.80 13.06
CA SER A 32 5.27 -3.45 11.75
C SER A 32 6.63 -4.11 11.52
N ASP A 33 7.50 -4.23 12.53
CA ASP A 33 8.84 -4.83 12.37
C ASP A 33 8.78 -6.30 11.92
N SER A 34 7.87 -7.08 12.50
CA SER A 34 7.69 -8.49 12.12
C SER A 34 7.12 -8.67 10.72
N LYS A 35 6.13 -7.85 10.34
CA LYS A 35 5.55 -7.88 8.99
C LYS A 35 6.53 -7.35 7.94
N GLN A 36 7.36 -6.38 8.30
CA GLN A 36 8.40 -5.84 7.43
C GLN A 36 9.42 -6.92 7.07
N ARG A 37 9.82 -7.78 8.02
CA ARG A 37 10.65 -8.96 7.72
C ARG A 37 10.00 -9.89 6.70
N SER A 38 8.68 -10.12 6.79
CA SER A 38 7.97 -10.91 5.79
C SER A 38 7.98 -10.28 4.40
N ILE A 39 7.99 -8.94 4.29
CA ILE A 39 8.18 -8.27 3.00
C ILE A 39 9.58 -8.54 2.44
N TRP A 40 10.62 -8.44 3.28
CA TRP A 40 12.00 -8.73 2.86
C TRP A 40 12.19 -10.15 2.35
N GLU A 41 11.36 -11.10 2.80
CA GLU A 41 11.37 -12.47 2.28
C GLU A 41 10.72 -12.63 0.91
N LEU A 42 9.97 -11.63 0.40
CA LEU A 42 9.24 -11.69 -0.87
C LEU A 42 9.92 -10.93 -2.02
N VAL A 43 10.90 -10.09 -1.69
CA VAL A 43 11.53 -9.14 -2.64
C VAL A 43 13.00 -9.50 -2.88
N THR A 44 13.64 -8.83 -3.84
CA THR A 44 15.07 -9.02 -4.12
C THR A 44 15.92 -7.78 -3.97
N TRP A 45 15.31 -6.63 -3.72
CA TRP A 45 16.05 -5.43 -3.33
C TRP A 45 16.44 -5.53 -1.85
N GLU A 46 17.55 -4.89 -1.51
CA GLU A 46 18.13 -4.91 -0.15
C GLU A 46 17.67 -3.72 0.69
N ASP A 47 17.18 -2.66 0.05
CA ASP A 47 16.75 -1.42 0.69
C ASP A 47 15.58 -0.77 -0.08
N GLU A 48 14.84 0.10 0.61
CA GLU A 48 13.77 0.92 0.06
C GLU A 48 14.09 2.41 0.23
N PRO A 49 13.68 3.27 -0.72
CA PRO A 49 13.77 4.71 -0.53
C PRO A 49 13.03 5.16 0.74
N GLY A 50 13.58 6.17 1.43
CA GLY A 50 12.84 6.92 2.44
C GLY A 50 11.73 7.73 1.77
N TRP A 51 10.54 7.16 1.66
CA TRP A 51 9.47 7.72 0.84
C TRP A 51 8.84 9.00 1.40
N ASP A 52 8.96 9.27 2.71
CA ASP A 52 8.33 10.37 3.48
C ASP A 52 6.81 10.57 3.21
N SER A 53 6.20 9.60 2.53
CA SER A 53 4.85 9.65 2.00
C SER A 53 4.32 8.24 1.72
N VAL A 54 3.00 8.11 1.73
CA VAL A 54 2.28 6.87 1.45
C VAL A 54 1.11 7.11 0.50
N VAL A 55 0.74 6.09 -0.25
CA VAL A 55 -0.45 6.12 -1.11
C VAL A 55 -1.58 5.42 -0.38
N ALA A 56 -2.56 6.18 0.10
CA ALA A 56 -3.74 5.60 0.73
C ALA A 56 -4.58 4.88 -0.33
N ILE A 57 -4.89 3.60 -0.08
CA ILE A 57 -5.76 2.80 -0.96
C ILE A 57 -7.03 2.37 -0.23
N THR A 58 -8.06 2.01 -0.99
CA THR A 58 -9.23 1.31 -0.48
C THR A 58 -9.13 -0.20 -0.66
N GLY A 59 -8.27 -0.65 -1.59
CA GLY A 59 -8.02 -2.06 -1.86
C GLY A 59 -7.15 -2.24 -3.09
N PHE A 60 -6.90 -3.50 -3.45
CA PHE A 60 -6.18 -3.86 -4.67
C PHE A 60 -6.72 -5.16 -5.26
N ARG A 61 -6.44 -5.39 -6.53
CA ARG A 61 -6.73 -6.64 -7.24
C ARG A 61 -5.65 -6.98 -8.24
N LEU A 62 -5.39 -8.27 -8.42
CA LEU A 62 -4.54 -8.76 -9.50
C LEU A 62 -5.37 -8.81 -10.79
N LEU A 63 -4.84 -8.24 -11.87
CA LEU A 63 -5.50 -8.20 -13.18
C LEU A 63 -5.06 -9.35 -14.06
N ASP A 64 -3.76 -9.56 -14.16
CA ASP A 64 -3.16 -10.63 -14.94
C ASP A 64 -1.87 -11.15 -14.30
N ALA A 65 -1.45 -12.34 -14.72
CA ALA A 65 -0.16 -12.91 -14.39
C ALA A 65 0.36 -13.66 -15.62
N ARG A 66 1.60 -13.36 -16.02
CA ARG A 66 2.32 -14.03 -17.10
C ARG A 66 3.58 -14.62 -16.51
N GLU A 67 3.72 -15.92 -16.58
CA GLU A 67 4.88 -16.65 -16.08
C GLU A 67 5.67 -17.22 -17.26
N GLU A 68 6.97 -16.97 -17.24
CA GLU A 68 7.97 -17.62 -18.08
C GLU A 68 8.84 -18.53 -17.20
N LYS A 69 9.88 -19.13 -17.79
CA LYS A 69 10.72 -20.12 -17.10
C LYS A 69 11.34 -19.55 -15.81
N ASP A 70 11.93 -18.36 -15.90
CA ASP A 70 12.71 -17.71 -14.86
C ASP A 70 12.27 -16.28 -14.55
N SER A 71 11.29 -15.76 -15.30
CA SER A 71 10.69 -14.44 -15.11
C SER A 71 9.17 -14.53 -14.99
N ALA A 72 8.54 -13.57 -14.33
CA ALA A 72 7.09 -13.40 -14.38
C ALA A 72 6.71 -11.92 -14.27
N VAL A 73 5.56 -11.56 -14.82
CA VAL A 73 4.95 -10.24 -14.65
C VAL A 73 3.56 -10.45 -14.08
N VAL A 74 3.26 -9.78 -12.97
CA VAL A 74 1.94 -9.78 -12.35
C VAL A 74 1.44 -8.34 -12.29
N ARG A 75 0.33 -8.07 -12.98
CA ARG A 75 -0.27 -6.74 -12.98
C ARG A 75 -1.25 -6.59 -11.83
N VAL A 76 -1.06 -5.53 -11.04
CA VAL A 76 -1.93 -5.16 -9.92
C VAL A 76 -2.60 -3.83 -10.20
N GLN A 77 -3.87 -3.73 -9.85
CA GLN A 77 -4.60 -2.47 -9.80
C GLN A 77 -4.91 -2.13 -8.35
N TYR A 78 -4.47 -0.96 -7.91
CA TYR A 78 -4.82 -0.35 -6.63
C TYR A 78 -6.00 0.59 -6.83
N ASP A 79 -6.96 0.59 -5.92
CA ASP A 79 -8.02 1.59 -5.87
C ASP A 79 -7.53 2.72 -4.93
N VAL A 80 -7.09 3.84 -5.51
CA VAL A 80 -6.34 4.90 -4.83
C VAL A 80 -7.28 5.96 -4.25
N LEU A 81 -7.06 6.30 -2.99
CA LEU A 81 -7.78 7.33 -2.26
C LEU A 81 -7.07 8.69 -2.30
N GLY A 82 -5.74 8.69 -2.22
CA GLY A 82 -4.88 9.88 -2.23
C GLY A 82 -3.44 9.58 -1.81
N ASP A 83 -2.58 10.59 -1.88
CA ASP A 83 -1.19 10.54 -1.38
C ASP A 83 -1.12 11.33 -0.07
N ILE A 84 -0.39 10.80 0.92
CA ILE A 84 -0.19 11.45 2.22
C ILE A 84 1.30 11.65 2.38
N ALA A 85 1.74 12.90 2.48
CA ALA A 85 3.12 13.27 2.74
C ALA A 85 3.20 14.01 4.08
N GLY A 86 4.03 13.51 5.00
CA GLY A 86 4.02 13.97 6.40
C GLY A 86 2.61 13.86 7.03
N SER A 87 2.08 14.97 7.52
CA SER A 87 0.73 15.06 8.10
C SER A 87 -0.35 15.49 7.09
N ARG A 88 0.01 15.76 5.83
CA ARG A 88 -0.89 16.34 4.82
C ARG A 88 -1.34 15.31 3.81
N ILE A 89 -2.65 15.15 3.69
CA ILE A 89 -3.24 14.39 2.58
C ILE A 89 -3.51 15.28 1.37
N THR A 90 -3.02 14.82 0.22
CA THR A 90 -3.47 15.27 -1.09
C THR A 90 -4.43 14.23 -1.63
N VAL A 91 -5.72 14.55 -1.55
CA VAL A 91 -6.79 13.72 -2.08
C VAL A 91 -7.16 14.17 -3.49
N ALA A 92 -7.52 13.21 -4.35
CA ALA A 92 -8.11 13.51 -5.64
C ALA A 92 -9.32 14.44 -5.50
N ASP A 93 -9.27 15.63 -6.08
CA ASP A 93 -10.46 16.46 -6.22
C ASP A 93 -11.35 15.89 -7.33
N ARG A 94 -12.44 15.23 -6.94
CA ARG A 94 -13.39 14.63 -7.87
C ARG A 94 -14.11 15.65 -8.76
N ASN A 95 -14.07 16.94 -8.39
CA ASN A 95 -14.68 18.01 -9.14
C ASN A 95 -13.69 18.70 -10.10
N ASN A 96 -12.39 18.39 -10.01
CA ASN A 96 -11.37 18.95 -10.89
C ASN A 96 -10.82 17.87 -11.85
N PRO A 97 -11.40 17.69 -13.05
CA PRO A 97 -10.99 16.67 -14.02
C PRO A 97 -9.52 16.74 -14.46
N SER A 98 -8.82 17.84 -14.16
CA SER A 98 -7.39 18.03 -14.43
C SER A 98 -6.49 17.64 -13.26
N ASP A 99 -7.04 17.21 -12.13
CA ASP A 99 -6.25 16.71 -11.00
C ASP A 99 -5.58 15.38 -11.38
N PRO A 100 -4.23 15.29 -11.42
CA PRO A 100 -3.53 14.05 -11.76
C PRO A 100 -3.80 12.89 -10.78
N ILE A 101 -4.34 13.18 -9.58
CA ILE A 101 -4.74 12.19 -8.57
C ILE A 101 -6.13 11.60 -8.88
N LEU A 102 -6.88 12.14 -9.86
CA LEU A 102 -8.23 11.65 -10.21
C LEU A 102 -8.31 10.26 -10.82
N LYS A 103 -7.18 9.63 -11.17
CA LYS A 103 -7.23 8.19 -11.37
C LYS A 103 -7.46 7.55 -10.02
N SER A 104 -8.74 7.27 -9.73
CA SER A 104 -9.21 6.45 -8.59
C SER A 104 -8.59 5.06 -8.54
N TRP A 105 -7.71 4.74 -9.49
CA TRP A 105 -6.93 3.55 -9.53
C TRP A 105 -5.54 3.76 -10.15
N GLN A 106 -4.56 2.99 -9.69
CA GLN A 106 -3.20 2.92 -10.24
C GLN A 106 -2.92 1.48 -10.66
N THR A 107 -2.39 1.28 -11.87
CA THR A 107 -1.92 -0.02 -12.32
C THR A 107 -0.41 -0.11 -12.20
N THR A 108 0.08 -1.23 -11.69
CA THR A 108 1.50 -1.48 -11.46
C THR A 108 1.86 -2.89 -11.92
N ASP A 109 2.91 -3.01 -12.72
CA ASP A 109 3.44 -4.29 -13.18
C ASP A 109 4.57 -4.73 -12.25
N PHE A 110 4.33 -5.79 -11.48
CA PHE A 110 5.34 -6.41 -10.64
C PHE A 110 6.13 -7.42 -11.47
N HIS A 111 7.42 -7.18 -11.62
CA HIS A 111 8.34 -8.11 -12.27
C HIS A 111 8.98 -9.01 -11.22
N LEU A 112 8.93 -10.31 -11.44
CA LEU A 112 9.50 -11.32 -10.56
C LEU A 112 10.62 -12.07 -11.27
N LYS A 113 11.59 -12.53 -10.47
CA LYS A 113 12.62 -13.47 -10.90
C LYS A 113 12.57 -14.74 -10.07
N ARG A 114 12.86 -15.88 -10.69
CA ARG A 114 12.99 -17.16 -9.98
C ARG A 114 14.35 -17.21 -9.28
N THR A 115 14.34 -17.46 -7.97
CA THR A 115 15.56 -17.62 -7.15
C THR A 115 15.64 -19.04 -6.59
N PRO A 116 16.78 -19.46 -6.00
CA PRO A 116 16.85 -20.72 -5.26
C PRO A 116 15.83 -20.84 -4.12
N LYS A 117 15.31 -19.71 -3.62
CA LYS A 117 14.27 -19.65 -2.57
C LYS A 117 12.84 -19.52 -3.14
N GLY A 118 12.67 -19.67 -4.45
CA GLY A 118 11.40 -19.49 -5.15
C GLY A 118 11.26 -18.13 -5.84
N TRP A 119 10.04 -17.81 -6.27
CA TRP A 119 9.72 -16.53 -6.90
C TRP A 119 9.91 -15.35 -5.95
N ARG A 120 10.49 -14.25 -6.45
CA ARG A 120 10.70 -13.01 -5.70
C ARG A 120 10.47 -11.79 -6.57
N ILE A 121 9.94 -10.73 -5.99
CA ILE A 121 9.68 -9.46 -6.67
C ILE A 121 11.00 -8.72 -6.87
N ALA A 122 11.32 -8.41 -8.13
CA ALA A 122 12.49 -7.66 -8.53
C ALA A 122 12.20 -6.18 -8.75
N SER A 123 10.99 -5.84 -9.21
CA SER A 123 10.54 -4.45 -9.39
C SER A 123 9.00 -4.38 -9.43
N PRO A 124 8.41 -3.19 -9.24
CA PRO A 124 9.05 -1.94 -8.85
C PRO A 124 9.36 -1.87 -7.35
N VAL A 125 10.27 -0.97 -7.00
CA VAL A 125 10.35 -0.44 -5.63
C VAL A 125 9.42 0.76 -5.58
N MET A 126 8.29 0.62 -4.89
CA MET A 126 7.22 1.62 -4.87
C MET A 126 7.01 2.18 -3.46
N LYS A 127 6.37 3.34 -3.33
CA LYS A 127 5.89 3.86 -2.03
C LYS A 127 5.01 2.83 -1.31
N PRO A 128 4.79 2.94 0.02
CA PRO A 128 3.81 2.11 0.72
C PRO A 128 2.38 2.39 0.26
N HIS A 129 1.57 1.34 0.14
CA HIS A 129 0.14 1.41 -0.21
C HIS A 129 -0.79 0.83 0.88
N PRO A 130 -0.78 1.37 2.11
CA PRO A 130 -1.65 0.89 3.18
C PRO A 130 -3.12 1.24 2.93
N VAL A 131 -4.03 0.39 3.43
CA VAL A 131 -5.46 0.68 3.35
C VAL A 131 -5.85 1.80 4.32
N ALA A 132 -6.84 2.61 3.92
CA ALA A 132 -7.26 3.77 4.69
C ALA A 132 -7.52 3.52 6.19
N PRO A 133 -8.13 2.40 6.64
CA PRO A 133 -8.28 2.13 8.08
C PRO A 133 -6.97 2.02 8.85
N VAL A 134 -5.94 1.40 8.24
CA VAL A 134 -4.61 1.26 8.84
C VAL A 134 -3.96 2.63 9.00
N ILE A 135 -4.05 3.47 7.96
CA ILE A 135 -3.54 4.85 8.01
C ILE A 135 -4.28 5.66 9.08
N ILE A 136 -5.61 5.57 9.13
CA ILE A 136 -6.43 6.29 10.13
C ILE A 136 -5.96 5.92 11.54
N SER A 137 -5.80 4.63 11.83
CA SER A 137 -5.32 4.17 13.14
C SER A 137 -3.91 4.70 13.46
N HIS A 138 -3.01 4.72 12.47
CA HIS A 138 -1.68 5.26 12.64
C HIS A 138 -1.69 6.77 12.95
N LEU A 139 -2.46 7.55 12.18
CA LEU A 139 -2.58 9.00 12.37
C LEU A 139 -3.29 9.36 13.69
N GLU A 140 -4.25 8.55 14.14
CA GLU A 140 -4.86 8.70 15.46
C GLU A 140 -3.84 8.48 16.59
N GLY A 141 -2.96 7.49 16.44
CA GLY A 141 -1.85 7.27 17.36
C GLY A 141 -0.88 8.46 17.42
N LEU A 142 -0.53 9.03 16.25
CA LEU A 142 0.29 10.25 16.19
C LEU A 142 -0.42 11.43 16.87
N LEU A 143 -1.70 11.66 16.55
CA LEU A 143 -2.49 12.75 17.12
C LEU A 143 -2.59 12.65 18.66
N ALA A 144 -2.75 11.44 19.19
CA ALA A 144 -2.80 11.20 20.64
C ALA A 144 -1.46 11.49 21.34
N SER A 145 -0.35 11.48 20.60
CA SER A 145 0.99 11.82 21.11
C SER A 145 1.37 13.29 20.99
N GLU A 146 0.54 14.12 20.33
CA GLU A 146 0.79 15.55 20.19
C GLU A 146 0.53 16.30 21.51
N SER A 147 1.44 17.22 21.87
CA SER A 147 1.37 18.00 23.12
C SER A 147 0.25 19.05 23.17
N GLY A 148 -0.57 19.16 22.12
CA GLY A 148 -1.68 20.10 22.03
C GLY A 148 -1.84 20.70 20.63
N PRO A 149 -2.73 21.70 20.47
CA PRO A 149 -2.99 22.36 19.20
C PRO A 149 -1.74 23.04 18.62
N GLY A 150 -1.57 22.93 17.31
CA GLY A 150 -0.46 23.46 16.51
C GLY A 150 -0.59 23.04 15.04
N GLU A 151 0.26 23.55 14.15
CA GLU A 151 0.14 23.29 12.69
C GLU A 151 0.07 21.78 12.37
N ARG A 152 0.93 20.98 13.00
CA ARG A 152 0.96 19.53 12.83
C ARG A 152 -0.33 18.86 13.33
N TYR A 153 -0.86 19.29 14.48
CA TYR A 153 -2.12 18.79 15.04
C TYR A 153 -3.28 19.09 14.07
N ASP A 154 -3.36 20.32 13.57
CA ASP A 154 -4.42 20.75 12.65
C ASP A 154 -4.36 19.98 11.32
N ASP A 155 -3.16 19.76 10.78
CA ASP A 155 -2.95 18.95 9.58
C ASP A 155 -3.38 17.48 9.80
N LEU A 156 -3.04 16.87 10.94
CA LEU A 156 -3.48 15.52 11.30
C LEU A 156 -5.01 15.43 11.41
N VAL A 157 -5.65 16.37 12.09
CA VAL A 157 -7.12 16.41 12.22
C VAL A 157 -7.79 16.57 10.85
N LYS A 158 -7.27 17.46 10.01
CA LYS A 158 -7.77 17.67 8.64
C LYS A 158 -7.64 16.40 7.81
N THR A 159 -6.47 15.76 7.84
CA THR A 159 -6.21 14.52 7.10
C THR A 159 -7.11 13.38 7.57
N LEU A 160 -7.25 13.18 8.89
CA LEU A 160 -8.15 12.18 9.46
C LEU A 160 -9.60 12.38 9.02
N ARG A 161 -10.08 13.63 9.04
CA ARG A 161 -11.44 13.96 8.60
C ARG A 161 -11.67 13.58 7.14
N VAL A 162 -10.71 13.91 6.26
CA VAL A 162 -10.79 13.58 4.84
C VAL A 162 -10.80 12.07 4.61
N LEU A 163 -9.88 11.33 5.25
CA LEU A 163 -9.79 9.87 5.12
C LEU A 163 -11.07 9.18 5.60
N LYS A 164 -11.57 9.52 6.79
CA LYS A 164 -12.79 8.93 7.37
C LYS A 164 -14.03 9.18 6.50
N THR A 165 -14.14 10.40 5.95
CA THR A 165 -15.26 10.75 5.08
C THR A 165 -15.23 9.91 3.79
N ARG A 166 -14.05 9.79 3.15
CA ARG A 166 -13.94 9.14 1.84
C ARG A 166 -13.87 7.61 1.90
N SER A 167 -13.38 7.02 2.99
CA SER A 167 -13.40 5.56 3.19
C SER A 167 -14.84 5.04 3.34
N THR A 168 -15.70 5.79 4.03
CA THR A 168 -17.11 5.43 4.28
C THR A 168 -17.97 5.48 3.01
N VAL A 169 -17.75 6.49 2.15
CA VAL A 169 -18.47 6.64 0.87
C VAL A 169 -18.16 5.49 -0.10
N THR A 170 -16.94 4.93 -0.05
CA THR A 170 -16.51 3.85 -0.94
C THR A 170 -17.09 2.49 -0.54
N MET A 171 -17.22 2.21 0.77
CA MET A 171 -17.89 1.01 1.28
C MET A 171 -19.38 0.95 0.90
N SER A 172 -20.06 2.11 0.93
CA SER A 172 -21.49 2.20 0.63
C SER A 172 -21.81 1.98 -0.85
N THR A 173 -20.85 2.20 -1.75
CA THR A 173 -21.02 1.99 -3.20
C THR A 173 -20.73 0.56 -3.65
N GLN A 174 -20.10 -0.28 -2.82
CA GLN A 174 -19.82 -1.69 -3.14
C GLN A 174 -20.96 -2.65 -2.77
N THR A 175 -21.94 -2.24 -1.94
CA THR A 175 -23.07 -3.09 -1.52
C THR A 175 -24.27 -3.05 -2.50
N MET A 176 -24.14 -2.38 -3.64
CA MET A 176 -25.17 -2.33 -4.68
C MET A 176 -24.65 -2.87 -6.02
N LYS A 177 -24.23 -4.13 -6.07
CA LYS A 177 -24.18 -4.96 -7.29
C LYS A 177 -24.38 -6.42 -6.96
#